data_AF-G8LZY9-F1
#
_entry.id   AF-G8LZY9-F1
#
_cell.length_a   1.000
_cell.length_b   1.000
_cell.length_c   1.000
_cell.angle_alpha   90.00
_cell.angle_beta   90.00
_cell.angle_gamma   90.00
#
_symmetry.space_group_name_H-M   'P 1'
#
loop_
_entity.id
_entity.type
_entity.pdbx_description
1 polymer ?
#
loop_
_entity_poly.entity_id
_entity_poly.type
_entity_poly.pdbx_seq_one_letter_code
_entity_poly.pdbx_strand_id
1 'polypeptide(L)'
;MHELSINYSVSVFFVVLFSASILNLLKQHFIFQITGIAFLFMFLIIKISKLFETNSNISLADLYYSILPILSSMGACLVAMALGFWIFPPIRRALKVKKGI
;
A
#
# COMPACT_ATOMS: atom_id res chain seq x y z
N MET A 1 8.17 21.86 -3.41
CA MET A 1 8.08 20.49 -3.97
C MET A 1 7.59 19.47 -2.94
N HIS A 2 8.01 19.56 -1.67
CA HIS A 2 7.61 18.60 -0.62
C HIS A 2 6.09 18.47 -0.40
N GLU A 3 5.32 19.56 -0.45
CA GLU A 3 3.85 19.48 -0.31
C GLU A 3 3.19 18.67 -1.43
N LEU A 4 3.69 18.77 -2.66
CA LEU A 4 3.20 17.97 -3.78
C LEU A 4 3.49 16.47 -3.57
N SER A 5 4.67 16.15 -3.06
CA SER A 5 5.06 14.77 -2.70
C SER A 5 4.19 14.19 -1.58
N ILE A 6 3.83 15.01 -0.59
CA ILE A 6 2.91 14.62 0.49
C ILE A 6 1.51 14.33 -0.07
N ASN A 7 0.96 15.28 -0.83
CA ASN A 7 -0.39 15.14 -1.38
C ASN A 7 -0.49 13.96 -2.36
N TYR A 8 0.54 13.74 -3.16
CA TYR A 8 0.68 12.56 -4.00
C TYR A 8 0.75 11.26 -3.19
N SER A 9 1.53 11.23 -2.10
CA SER A 9 1.64 10.05 -1.23
C SER A 9 0.33 9.69 -0.54
N VAL A 10 -0.46 10.70 -0.14
CA VAL A 10 -1.80 10.51 0.42
C VAL A 10 -2.76 9.99 -0.66
N SER A 11 -2.67 10.52 -1.88
CA SER A 11 -3.52 10.06 -2.99
C SER A 11 -3.23 8.59 -3.32
N VAL A 12 -1.94 8.23 -3.42
CA VAL A 12 -1.50 6.85 -3.63
C VAL A 12 -1.94 5.94 -2.47
N PHE A 13 -1.90 6.41 -1.23
CA PHE A 13 -2.42 5.67 -0.06
C PHE A 13 -3.85 5.20 -0.30
N PHE A 14 -4.76 6.14 -0.61
CA PHE A 14 -6.16 5.81 -0.78
C PHE A 14 -6.41 4.91 -1.98
N VAL A 15 -5.76 5.16 -3.12
CA VAL A 15 -5.89 4.31 -4.31
C VAL A 15 -5.48 2.87 -4.00
N VAL A 16 -4.33 2.68 -3.36
CA VAL A 16 -3.85 1.35 -2.96
C VAL A 16 -4.75 0.73 -1.90
N LEU A 17 -5.22 1.51 -0.92
CA LEU A 17 -6.11 1.05 0.14
C LEU A 17 -7.43 0.51 -0.44
N PHE A 18 -8.07 1.26 -1.35
CA PHE A 18 -9.31 0.81 -1.99
C PHE A 18 -9.08 -0.43 -2.85
N SER A 19 -8.02 -0.44 -3.67
CA SER A 19 -7.67 -1.59 -4.49
C SER A 19 -7.41 -2.85 -3.65
N ALA A 20 -6.64 -2.72 -2.57
CA ALA A 20 -6.32 -3.81 -1.67
C ALA A 20 -7.56 -4.27 -0.86
N SER A 21 -8.46 -3.35 -0.53
CA SER A 21 -9.73 -3.68 0.14
C SER A 21 -10.66 -4.49 -0.76
N ILE A 22 -10.66 -4.26 -2.08
CA ILE A 22 -11.42 -5.09 -3.03
C ILE A 22 -10.87 -6.52 -3.06
N LEU A 23 -9.55 -6.68 -3.07
CA LEU A 23 -8.90 -8.00 -3.04
C LEU A 23 -9.25 -8.80 -1.77
N ASN A 24 -9.58 -8.10 -0.68
CA ASN A 24 -10.01 -8.68 0.58
C ASN A 24 -11.36 -9.42 0.54
N LEU A 25 -12.15 -9.22 -0.52
CA LEU A 25 -13.34 -10.05 -0.75
C LEU A 25 -12.96 -11.48 -1.16
N LEU A 26 -11.78 -11.70 -1.73
CA LEU A 26 -11.31 -13.03 -2.13
C LEU A 26 -10.87 -13.87 -0.93
N LYS A 27 -10.92 -15.20 -1.05
CA LYS A 27 -10.56 -16.13 0.05
C LYS A 27 -9.06 -16.14 0.40
N GLN A 28 -8.19 -15.77 -0.54
CA GLN A 28 -6.71 -15.80 -0.44
C GLN A 28 -6.06 -14.40 -0.46
N HIS A 29 -6.76 -13.40 0.03
CA HIS A 29 -6.34 -11.98 0.05
C HIS A 29 -4.95 -11.73 0.64
N PHE A 30 -4.59 -12.48 1.68
CA PHE A 30 -3.30 -12.36 2.37
C PHE A 30 -2.09 -12.59 1.46
N ILE A 31 -2.17 -13.60 0.57
CA ILE A 31 -1.06 -13.95 -0.33
C ILE A 31 -0.80 -12.80 -1.31
N PHE A 32 -1.86 -12.29 -1.95
CA PHE A 32 -1.75 -11.19 -2.90
C PHE A 32 -1.20 -9.90 -2.27
N GLN A 33 -1.63 -9.57 -1.05
CA GLN A 33 -1.15 -8.37 -0.37
C GLN A 33 0.32 -8.51 0.07
N ILE A 34 0.76 -9.69 0.55
CA ILE A 34 2.18 -9.92 0.86
C ILE A 34 3.05 -9.83 -0.39
N THR A 35 2.62 -10.44 -1.50
CA THR A 35 3.33 -10.34 -2.77
C THR A 35 3.45 -8.88 -3.22
N GLY A 36 2.38 -8.09 -3.07
CA GLY A 36 2.40 -6.65 -3.36
C GLY A 36 3.40 -5.87 -2.50
N ILE A 37 3.45 -6.13 -1.19
CA ILE A 37 4.43 -5.51 -0.28
C ILE A 37 5.86 -5.92 -0.65
N ALA A 38 6.11 -7.20 -0.93
CA ALA A 38 7.42 -7.69 -1.32
C ALA A 38 7.90 -7.05 -2.64
N PHE A 39 6.99 -6.90 -3.61
CA PHE A 39 7.30 -6.23 -4.87
C PHE A 39 7.63 -4.74 -4.67
N LEU A 40 6.81 -4.02 -3.88
CA LEU A 40 7.06 -2.61 -3.56
C LEU A 40 8.37 -2.43 -2.78
N PHE A 41 8.72 -3.37 -1.91
CA PHE A 41 9.98 -3.36 -1.18
C PHE A 41 11.19 -3.55 -2.11
N MET A 42 11.13 -4.49 -3.06
CA MET A 42 12.18 -4.64 -4.08
C MET A 42 12.31 -3.38 -4.95
N PHE A 43 11.18 -2.80 -5.36
CA PHE A 43 11.16 -1.55 -6.12
C PHE A 43 11.76 -0.37 -5.34
N LEU A 44 11.51 -0.30 -4.03
CA LEU A 44 12.11 0.69 -3.14
C LEU A 44 13.63 0.62 -3.15
N ILE A 45 14.19 -0.59 -2.99
CA ILE A 45 15.65 -0.82 -3.02
C ILE A 45 16.23 -0.34 -4.34
N ILE A 46 15.64 -0.76 -5.48
CA ILE A 46 16.10 -0.37 -6.81
C ILE A 46 16.06 1.16 -6.97
N LYS A 47 14.98 1.80 -6.52
CA LYS A 47 14.81 3.26 -6.61
C LYS A 47 15.86 3.99 -5.78
N ILE A 48 16.14 3.55 -4.55
CA ILE A 48 17.15 4.14 -3.69
C ILE A 48 18.54 3.99 -4.32
N SER A 49 18.90 2.79 -4.80
CA SER A 49 20.18 2.53 -5.46
C SER A 49 20.40 3.46 -6.66
N LYS A 50 19.37 3.60 -7.51
CA LYS A 50 19.44 4.49 -8.68
C LYS A 50 19.55 5.97 -8.29
N LEU A 51 18.88 6.38 -7.20
CA LEU A 51 18.95 7.75 -6.69
C LEU A 51 20.39 8.09 -6.28
N PHE A 52 21.01 7.21 -5.47
CA PHE A 52 22.39 7.35 -5.00
C PHE A 52 23.43 7.32 -6.13
N GLU A 53 23.21 6.52 -7.18
CA GLU A 53 24.07 6.50 -8.36
C GLU A 53 24.02 7.85 -9.12
N THR A 54 22.83 8.45 -9.22
CA THR A 54 22.62 9.65 -10.03
C THR A 54 23.03 10.93 -9.31
N ASN A 55 22.92 10.97 -7.98
CA ASN A 55 23.26 12.15 -7.18
C ASN A 55 24.01 11.72 -5.92
N SER A 56 25.26 12.16 -5.76
CA SER A 56 26.10 11.82 -4.60
C SER A 56 25.86 12.71 -3.37
N ASN A 57 25.18 13.85 -3.52
CA ASN A 57 24.91 14.84 -2.47
C ASN A 57 23.40 15.05 -2.21
N ILE A 58 22.65 13.97 -2.07
CA ILE A 58 21.20 14.06 -1.81
C ILE A 58 20.97 14.32 -0.32
N SER A 59 20.17 15.33 -0.02
CA SER A 59 19.69 15.56 1.35
C SER A 59 18.79 14.41 1.80
N LEU A 60 18.92 13.99 3.06
CA LEU A 60 18.05 12.98 3.68
C LEU A 60 16.56 13.33 3.52
N ALA A 61 16.22 14.62 3.53
CA ALA A 61 14.84 15.08 3.31
C ALA A 61 14.33 14.72 1.91
N ASP A 62 15.11 15.00 0.86
CA ASP A 62 14.73 14.70 -0.52
C ASP A 62 14.59 13.20 -0.77
N LEU A 63 15.49 12.41 -0.16
CA LEU A 63 15.41 10.96 -0.22
C LEU A 63 14.11 10.47 0.44
N TYR A 64 13.77 10.97 1.62
CA TYR A 64 12.55 10.64 2.35
C TYR A 64 11.29 10.96 1.53
N TYR A 65 11.18 12.18 0.98
CA TYR A 65 10.03 12.58 0.18
C TYR A 65 9.91 11.80 -1.15
N SER A 66 11.02 11.31 -1.69
CA SER A 66 11.04 10.48 -2.90
C SER A 66 10.53 9.05 -2.64
N ILE A 67 10.78 8.51 -1.45
CA ILE A 67 10.33 7.16 -1.05
C ILE A 67 8.97 7.14 -0.33
N LEU A 68 8.51 8.30 0.16
CA LEU A 68 7.24 8.49 0.86
C LEU A 68 6.04 7.82 0.17
N PRO A 69 5.86 7.90 -1.16
CA PRO A 69 4.71 7.27 -1.82
C PRO A 69 4.76 5.74 -1.76
N ILE A 70 5.96 5.16 -1.78
CA ILE A 70 6.16 3.70 -1.72
C ILE A 70 5.89 3.21 -0.30
N LEU A 71 6.42 3.92 0.71
CA LEU A 71 6.14 3.65 2.12
C LEU A 71 4.64 3.77 2.43
N SER A 72 4.00 4.81 1.91
CA SER A 72 2.56 5.03 2.01
C SER A 72 1.76 3.87 1.40
N SER A 73 2.15 3.40 0.21
CA SER A 73 1.53 2.23 -0.45
C SER A 73 1.66 0.95 0.38
N MET A 74 2.86 0.68 0.93
CA MET A 74 3.08 -0.47 1.80
C MET A 74 2.21 -0.38 3.07
N GLY A 75 2.12 0.81 3.67
CA GLY A 75 1.22 1.09 4.79
C GLY A 75 -0.25 0.83 4.44
N ALA A 76 -0.71 1.29 3.28
CA ALA A 76 -2.07 1.05 2.81
C ALA A 76 -2.39 -0.45 2.66
N CYS A 77 -1.44 -1.24 2.14
CA CYS A 77 -1.58 -2.69 2.05
C CYS A 77 -1.71 -3.36 3.43
N LEU A 78 -0.92 -2.93 4.43
CA LEU A 78 -0.98 -3.44 5.80
C LEU A 78 -2.29 -3.04 6.51
N VAL A 79 -2.72 -1.79 6.33
CA VAL A 79 -4.02 -1.31 6.86
C VAL A 79 -5.16 -2.10 6.23
N ALA A 80 -5.13 -2.32 4.90
CA ALA A 80 -6.12 -3.14 4.23
C ALA A 80 -6.12 -4.60 4.74
N MET A 81 -4.98 -5.21 5.04
CA MET A 81 -4.93 -6.52 5.70
C MET A 81 -5.65 -6.49 7.06
N ALA A 82 -5.34 -5.49 7.91
CA ALA A 82 -5.95 -5.36 9.23
C ALA A 82 -7.48 -5.16 9.14
N LEU A 83 -7.94 -4.30 8.22
CA LEU A 83 -9.36 -4.12 7.93
C LEU A 83 -10.00 -5.41 7.38
N GLY A 84 -9.22 -6.23 6.67
CA GLY A 84 -9.60 -7.57 6.19
C GLY A 84 -9.97 -8.54 7.28
N PHE A 85 -9.24 -8.51 8.39
CA PHE A 85 -9.53 -9.36 9.53
C PHE A 85 -10.69 -8.83 10.37
N TRP A 86 -10.92 -7.51 10.41
CA TRP A 86 -11.93 -6.93 11.29
C TRP A 86 -13.29 -6.69 10.61
N ILE A 87 -13.28 -6.09 9.42
CA ILE A 87 -14.48 -5.56 8.74
C ILE A 87 -15.06 -6.55 7.73
N PHE A 88 -14.22 -7.35 7.07
CA PHE A 88 -14.71 -8.29 6.07
C PHE A 88 -15.44 -9.53 6.62
N PRO A 89 -15.15 -10.08 7.82
CA PRO A 89 -15.94 -11.16 8.39
C PRO A 89 -17.41 -10.78 8.68
N PRO A 90 -17.72 -9.65 9.34
CA PRO A 90 -19.12 -9.25 9.54
C PRO A 90 -19.81 -8.90 8.22
N ILE A 91 -19.11 -8.28 7.26
CA ILE A 91 -19.67 -8.02 5.92
C ILE A 91 -19.97 -9.33 5.16
N ARG A 92 -19.08 -10.33 5.20
CA ARG A 92 -19.34 -11.65 4.60
C ARG A 92 -20.51 -12.37 5.26
N ARG A 93 -20.66 -12.24 6.59
CA ARG A 93 -21.83 -12.77 7.31
C ARG A 93 -23.11 -12.06 6.87
N ALA A 94 -23.13 -10.73 6.82
CA ALA A 94 -24.29 -9.95 6.37
C ALA A 94 -24.67 -10.26 4.92
N LEU A 95 -23.69 -10.38 4.02
CA LEU A 95 -23.92 -10.74 2.61
C LEU A 95 -24.42 -12.19 2.44
N LYS A 96 -23.96 -13.14 3.26
CA LYS A 96 -24.53 -14.50 3.27
C LYS A 96 -25.98 -14.50 3.73
N VAL A 97 -26.30 -13.81 4.82
CA VAL A 97 -27.67 -13.68 5.35
C VAL A 97 -28.61 -13.07 4.30
N LYS A 98 -28.15 -12.05 3.57
CA LYS A 98 -28.95 -11.41 2.51
C LYS A 98 -29.15 -12.28 1.27
N LYS A 99 -28.31 -13.31 1.07
CA LYS A 99 -28.41 -14.25 -0.07
C LYS A 99 -29.26 -15.50 0.22
N GLY A 100 -29.81 -15.65 1.43
CA GLY A 100 -30.79 -16.70 1.73
C GLY A 100 -30.27 -18.14 1.53
N ILE A 101 -29.02 -18.40 1.91
CA ILE A 101 -28.48 -19.75 2.11
C ILE A 101 -28.02 -19.87 3.55
#